data_AF-A0A3D5S5T3-F1
#
_entry.id   AF-A0A3D5S5T3-F1
#
_cell.length_a   1.000
_cell.length_b   1.000
_cell.length_c   1.000
_cell.angle_alpha   90.00
_cell.angle_beta   90.00
_cell.angle_gamma   90.00
#
_symmetry.space_group_name_H-M   'P 1'
#
loop_
_entity.id
_entity.type
_entity.pdbx_description
1 polymer ?
#
loop_
_entity_poly.entity_id
_entity_poly.type
_entity_poly.pdbx_seq_one_letter_code
_entity_poly.pdbx_strand_id
1 'polypeptide(L)'
;MKKHFVVIILFVASTFVIGQDMDTVRMDFEEYDPISTLVVPENPVTRSKFPFVDVHSHQWNLTVDGIKKLEKEMDALNMGVMVNLSGRGYDRAAGDIGSQEYLASMVRRIDGEALGRIVVFTNISFKEIGKDGWSQQAVKQLEEDVVNGAVGLKIYKSLGMGINDIDGNRVPVNDVRLDPVWAKCGELGIPVLIHAADPKSFWDDHDEKN
;
A
#
# COMPACT_ATOMS: atom_id res chain seq x y z
N MET A 1 -81.34 -22.25 -27.31
CA MET A 1 -79.89 -22.56 -27.25
C MET A 1 -79.10 -21.41 -27.87
N LYS A 2 -78.59 -20.47 -27.08
CA LYS A 2 -77.68 -19.41 -27.54
C LYS A 2 -76.42 -19.53 -26.69
N LYS A 3 -75.33 -19.98 -27.32
CA LYS A 3 -74.03 -20.19 -26.66
C LYS A 3 -73.40 -18.82 -26.37
N HIS A 4 -73.05 -18.55 -25.12
CA HIS A 4 -72.24 -17.39 -24.75
C HIS A 4 -70.78 -17.80 -24.83
N PHE A 5 -70.02 -17.13 -25.70
CA PHE A 5 -68.60 -17.32 -25.87
C PHE A 5 -67.90 -16.39 -24.88
N VAL A 6 -67.30 -16.97 -23.83
CA VAL A 6 -66.49 -16.22 -22.87
C VAL A 6 -65.12 -16.02 -23.51
N VAL A 7 -64.77 -14.79 -23.86
CA VAL A 7 -63.42 -14.41 -24.29
C VAL A 7 -62.60 -14.15 -23.03
N ILE A 8 -61.63 -15.03 -22.76
CA ILE A 8 -60.63 -14.84 -21.71
C ILE A 8 -59.51 -14.00 -22.31
N ILE A 9 -59.40 -12.74 -21.88
CA ILE A 9 -58.28 -11.86 -22.21
C ILE A 9 -57.13 -12.21 -21.25
N LEU A 10 -56.10 -12.88 -21.77
CA LEU A 10 -54.83 -13.09 -21.06
C LEU A 10 -54.06 -11.76 -21.03
N PHE A 11 -53.99 -11.12 -19.86
CA PHE A 11 -53.06 -10.03 -19.61
C PHE A 11 -51.64 -10.61 -19.44
N VAL A 12 -50.81 -10.50 -20.46
CA VAL A 12 -49.37 -10.76 -20.35
C VAL A 12 -48.76 -9.51 -19.72
N ALA A 13 -48.46 -9.58 -18.42
CA ALA A 13 -47.68 -8.56 -17.74
C ALA A 13 -46.21 -8.72 -18.17
N SER A 14 -45.77 -7.92 -19.14
CA SER A 14 -44.35 -7.77 -19.46
C SER A 14 -43.67 -7.03 -18.31
N THR A 15 -42.99 -7.78 -17.45
CA THR A 15 -41.99 -7.21 -16.53
C THR A 15 -40.87 -6.62 -17.38
N PHE A 16 -40.89 -5.30 -17.58
CA PHE A 16 -39.70 -4.57 -18.00
C PHE A 16 -38.67 -4.71 -16.87
N VAL A 17 -37.67 -5.56 -17.09
CA VAL A 17 -36.42 -5.49 -16.34
C VAL A 17 -35.75 -4.21 -16.79
N ILE A 18 -35.99 -3.13 -16.05
CA ILE A 18 -35.12 -1.96 -16.11
C ILE A 18 -33.81 -2.44 -15.51
N GLY A 19 -32.86 -2.79 -16.38
CA GLY A 19 -31.48 -2.92 -15.96
C GLY A 19 -31.11 -1.59 -15.34
N GLN A 20 -30.78 -1.60 -14.05
CA GLN A 20 -30.05 -0.50 -13.46
C GLN A 20 -28.69 -0.53 -14.16
N ASP A 21 -28.54 0.26 -15.23
CA ASP A 21 -27.24 0.80 -15.55
C ASP A 21 -26.84 1.52 -14.27
N MET A 22 -25.90 0.93 -13.52
CA MET A 22 -25.20 1.69 -12.52
C MET A 22 -24.63 2.89 -13.29
N ASP A 23 -24.97 4.10 -12.88
CA ASP A 23 -24.27 5.32 -13.31
C ASP A 23 -22.81 5.19 -12.87
N THR A 24 -22.06 4.34 -13.57
CA THR A 24 -20.62 4.32 -13.49
C THR A 24 -20.23 5.61 -14.15
N VAL A 25 -19.73 6.56 -13.36
CA VAL A 25 -19.02 7.73 -13.86
C VAL A 25 -18.08 7.25 -14.97
N ARG A 26 -18.44 7.55 -16.21
CA ARG A 26 -17.74 7.10 -17.41
C ARG A 26 -17.21 8.34 -18.08
N MET A 27 -15.99 8.69 -17.71
CA MET A 27 -15.22 9.74 -18.35
C MET A 27 -14.46 9.13 -19.52
N ASP A 28 -14.60 9.70 -20.71
CA ASP A 28 -13.79 9.29 -21.84
C ASP A 28 -12.36 9.83 -21.69
N PHE A 29 -11.37 9.09 -22.19
CA PHE A 29 -9.99 9.54 -22.21
C PHE A 29 -9.83 10.86 -22.98
N GLU A 30 -10.63 11.07 -24.03
CA GLU A 30 -10.62 12.31 -24.82
C GLU A 30 -11.22 13.51 -24.06
N GLU A 31 -12.05 13.29 -23.04
CA GLU A 31 -12.67 14.33 -22.23
C GLU A 31 -11.80 14.73 -21.03
N TYR A 32 -10.90 13.85 -20.58
CA TYR A 32 -10.04 14.09 -19.42
C TYR A 32 -9.04 15.23 -19.67
N ASP A 33 -9.27 16.37 -19.02
CA ASP A 33 -8.47 17.60 -19.13
C ASP A 33 -8.24 18.22 -17.72
N PRO A 34 -7.41 17.57 -16.87
CA PRO A 34 -7.21 17.97 -15.49
C PRO A 34 -6.48 19.30 -15.39
N ILE A 35 -6.91 20.14 -14.45
CA ILE A 35 -6.26 21.43 -14.21
C ILE A 35 -4.99 21.19 -13.38
N SER A 36 -3.83 21.52 -13.95
CA SER A 36 -2.58 21.49 -13.19
C SER A 36 -2.67 22.42 -11.97
N THR A 37 -2.50 21.85 -10.78
CA THR A 37 -2.41 22.60 -9.53
C THR A 37 -0.98 23.07 -9.23
N LEU A 38 0.00 22.73 -10.07
CA LEU A 38 1.40 23.04 -9.86
C LEU A 38 1.77 24.39 -10.49
N VAL A 39 1.94 25.42 -9.65
CA VAL A 39 2.38 26.76 -10.07
C VAL A 39 3.69 27.10 -9.37
N VAL A 40 4.84 26.79 -9.98
CA VAL A 40 6.16 27.12 -9.41
C VAL A 40 7.25 27.39 -10.48
N PRO A 41 8.19 28.31 -10.23
CA PRO A 41 9.42 28.44 -11.02
C PRO A 41 10.32 27.19 -10.88
N GLU A 42 10.88 26.71 -12.00
CA GLU A 42 11.80 25.58 -12.02
C GLU A 42 13.23 26.00 -11.66
N ASN A 43 13.86 25.26 -10.75
CA ASN A 43 15.25 25.45 -10.34
C ASN A 43 15.94 24.08 -10.19
N PRO A 44 16.41 23.46 -11.30
CA PRO A 44 16.93 22.11 -11.26
C PRO A 44 18.27 22.05 -10.50
N VAL A 45 18.25 21.46 -9.30
CA VAL A 45 19.43 21.15 -8.50
C VAL A 45 19.62 19.64 -8.52
N THR A 46 20.72 19.17 -9.12
CA THR A 46 20.97 17.73 -9.35
C THR A 46 21.79 17.05 -8.27
N ARG A 47 22.36 17.82 -7.33
CA ARG A 47 23.15 17.30 -6.21
C ARG A 47 22.95 18.16 -4.97
N SER A 48 22.72 17.53 -3.83
CA SER A 48 22.55 18.21 -2.54
C SER A 48 23.89 18.77 -2.04
N LYS A 49 23.85 19.93 -1.38
CA LYS A 49 25.04 20.54 -0.74
C LYS A 49 25.52 19.73 0.48
N PHE A 50 24.58 19.13 1.21
CA PHE A 50 24.84 18.33 2.41
C PHE A 50 24.28 16.91 2.23
N PRO A 51 24.96 15.88 2.74
CA PRO A 51 24.43 14.53 2.73
C PRO A 51 23.04 14.48 3.35
N PHE A 52 22.14 13.71 2.75
CA PHE A 52 20.77 13.55 3.24
C PHE A 52 20.37 12.08 3.33
N VAL A 53 19.27 11.84 4.04
CA VAL A 53 18.62 10.53 4.14
C VAL A 53 17.34 10.58 3.32
N ASP A 54 17.20 9.70 2.34
CA ASP A 54 15.91 9.45 1.71
C ASP A 54 15.11 8.50 2.60
N VAL A 55 14.06 9.02 3.24
CA VAL A 55 13.24 8.27 4.19
C VAL A 55 12.11 7.49 3.54
N HIS A 56 11.89 7.64 2.23
CA HIS A 56 10.74 7.04 1.56
C HIS A 56 11.05 6.57 0.14
N SER A 57 11.72 5.43 0.05
CA SER A 57 11.93 4.73 -1.23
C SER A 57 11.32 3.34 -1.21
N HIS A 58 11.02 2.83 -2.40
CA HIS A 58 10.52 1.47 -2.59
C HIS A 58 11.40 0.74 -3.60
N GLN A 59 12.17 -0.23 -3.13
CA GLN A 59 13.08 -1.02 -3.94
C GLN A 59 12.75 -2.51 -3.77
N TRP A 60 11.93 -3.02 -4.69
CA TRP A 60 11.52 -4.42 -4.71
C TRP A 60 12.58 -5.27 -5.40
N ASN A 61 12.78 -6.50 -4.93
CA ASN A 61 13.60 -7.52 -5.59
C ASN A 61 15.04 -7.07 -5.89
N LEU A 62 15.64 -6.25 -5.01
CA LEU A 62 16.97 -5.66 -5.19
C LEU A 62 18.05 -6.72 -5.52
N THR A 63 18.43 -6.83 -6.79
CA THR A 63 19.55 -7.67 -7.21
C THR A 63 20.88 -7.00 -6.87
N VAL A 64 21.99 -7.76 -6.89
CA VAL A 64 23.34 -7.21 -6.69
C VAL A 64 23.63 -6.07 -7.68
N ASP A 65 23.32 -6.25 -8.96
CA ASP A 65 23.53 -5.20 -9.97
C ASP A 65 22.61 -4.00 -9.75
N GLY A 66 21.38 -4.24 -9.28
CA GLY A 66 20.44 -3.19 -8.90
C GLY A 66 20.98 -2.34 -7.74
N ILE A 67 21.55 -2.98 -6.71
CA ILE A 67 22.17 -2.30 -5.57
C ILE A 67 23.35 -1.44 -6.03
N LYS A 68 24.26 -1.98 -6.87
CA LYS A 68 25.40 -1.23 -7.41
C LYS A 68 24.99 -0.04 -8.26
N LYS A 69 23.91 -0.19 -9.03
CA LYS A 69 23.34 0.91 -9.80
C LYS A 69 22.80 1.99 -8.87
N LEU A 70 22.01 1.59 -7.88
CA LEU A 70 21.38 2.49 -6.92
C LEU A 70 22.42 3.26 -6.10
N GLU A 71 23.48 2.61 -5.66
CA GLU A 71 24.58 3.26 -4.93
C GLU A 71 25.23 4.39 -5.76
N LYS A 72 25.46 4.16 -7.07
CA LYS A 72 25.97 5.21 -7.97
C LYS A 72 25.01 6.39 -8.11
N GLU A 73 23.71 6.10 -8.17
CA GLU A 73 22.67 7.14 -8.22
C GLU A 73 22.61 7.92 -6.89
N MET A 74 22.73 7.24 -5.75
CA MET A 74 22.84 7.86 -4.44
C MET A 74 24.05 8.78 -4.34
N ASP A 75 25.22 8.35 -4.83
CA ASP A 75 26.43 9.18 -4.85
C ASP A 75 26.29 10.43 -5.74
N ALA A 76 25.63 10.31 -6.89
CA ALA A 76 25.36 11.44 -7.77
C ALA A 76 24.52 12.52 -7.09
N LEU A 77 23.56 12.12 -6.25
CA LEU A 77 22.67 12.99 -5.49
C LEU A 77 23.30 13.54 -4.20
N ASN A 78 24.42 12.95 -3.75
CA ASN A 78 24.96 13.10 -2.39
C ASN A 78 23.96 12.61 -1.31
N MET A 79 23.30 11.48 -1.59
CA MET A 79 22.42 10.77 -0.66
C MET A 79 23.26 9.83 0.21
N GLY A 80 23.27 10.05 1.52
CA GLY A 80 24.03 9.21 2.46
C GLY A 80 23.34 7.88 2.72
N VAL A 81 22.05 7.90 3.04
CA VAL A 81 21.28 6.70 3.38
C VAL A 81 19.94 6.70 2.66
N MET A 82 19.53 5.53 2.17
CA MET A 82 18.20 5.27 1.64
C MET A 82 17.45 4.31 2.57
N VAL A 83 16.22 4.68 2.93
CA VAL A 83 15.29 3.82 3.64
C VAL A 83 14.35 3.15 2.65
N ASN A 84 14.55 1.84 2.46
CA ASN A 84 13.70 1.00 1.63
C ASN A 84 12.49 0.49 2.43
N LEU A 85 11.28 0.89 2.03
CA LEU A 85 10.03 0.63 2.75
C LEU A 85 9.27 -0.61 2.26
N SER A 86 10.00 -1.53 1.63
CA SER A 86 9.47 -2.69 0.89
C SER A 86 9.97 -4.03 1.41
N GLY A 87 10.37 -4.11 2.69
CA GLY A 87 11.10 -5.24 3.26
C GLY A 87 10.44 -6.59 3.06
N ARG A 88 9.10 -6.70 3.12
CA ARG A 88 8.39 -7.99 2.98
C ARG A 88 7.85 -8.29 1.59
N GLY A 89 8.09 -7.43 0.60
CA GLY A 89 7.54 -7.63 -0.73
C GLY A 89 6.05 -7.28 -0.82
N TYR A 90 5.52 -7.35 -2.04
CA TYR A 90 4.08 -7.31 -2.30
C TYR A 90 3.65 -8.70 -2.76
N ASP A 91 3.60 -9.67 -1.86
CA ASP A 91 3.10 -10.99 -2.21
C ASP A 91 1.68 -11.19 -1.71
N ARG A 92 0.74 -11.30 -2.66
CA ARG A 92 -0.66 -11.64 -2.38
C ARG A 92 -0.86 -13.15 -2.21
N ALA A 93 0.14 -13.97 -2.53
CA ALA A 93 0.05 -15.43 -2.63
C ALA A 93 1.06 -16.18 -1.73
N ALA A 94 2.28 -15.68 -1.54
CA ALA A 94 3.20 -16.23 -0.54
C ALA A 94 2.73 -15.84 0.85
N GLY A 95 2.33 -16.84 1.64
CA GLY A 95 2.05 -16.64 3.06
C GLY A 95 3.27 -16.08 3.81
N ASP A 96 3.08 -15.82 5.10
CA ASP A 96 4.03 -15.03 5.91
C ASP A 96 5.47 -15.58 5.93
N ILE A 97 5.65 -16.89 5.75
CA ILE A 97 6.97 -17.56 5.67
C ILE A 97 7.77 -17.11 4.43
N GLY A 98 7.13 -16.92 3.27
CA GLY A 98 7.83 -16.50 2.04
C GLY A 98 8.33 -15.05 2.13
N SER A 99 7.56 -14.19 2.80
CA SER A 99 7.94 -12.79 3.03
C SER A 99 9.09 -12.60 4.02
N GLN A 100 9.34 -13.55 4.94
CA GLN A 100 10.49 -13.48 5.85
C GLN A 100 11.81 -13.69 5.12
N GLU A 101 11.92 -14.78 4.36
CA GLU A 101 13.14 -15.07 3.59
C GLU A 101 13.34 -14.04 2.48
N TYR A 102 12.25 -13.48 1.95
CA TYR A 102 12.31 -12.32 1.06
C TYR A 102 13.06 -11.13 1.71
N LEU A 103 12.66 -10.73 2.91
CA LEU A 103 13.31 -9.66 3.67
C LEU A 103 14.76 -10.02 3.98
N ALA A 104 14.98 -11.19 4.59
CA ALA A 104 16.29 -11.62 5.04
C ALA A 104 17.29 -11.72 3.87
N SER A 105 16.87 -12.29 2.73
CA SER A 105 17.71 -12.35 1.54
C SER A 105 18.01 -10.97 0.95
N MET A 106 17.09 -10.01 1.05
CA MET A 106 17.32 -8.64 0.61
C MET A 106 18.35 -7.94 1.50
N VAL A 107 18.19 -8.02 2.81
CA VAL A 107 19.14 -7.48 3.79
C VAL A 107 20.54 -8.06 3.56
N ARG A 108 20.66 -9.40 3.44
CA ARG A 108 21.97 -10.05 3.17
C ARG A 108 22.65 -9.55 1.89
N ARG A 109 21.87 -9.29 0.83
CA ARG A 109 22.42 -8.72 -0.44
C ARG A 109 22.88 -7.28 -0.23
N ILE A 110 22.10 -6.47 0.48
CA ILE A 110 22.44 -5.09 0.78
C ILE A 110 23.70 -5.02 1.64
N ASP A 111 23.80 -5.84 2.70
CA ASP A 111 24.97 -5.86 3.58
C ASP A 111 26.25 -6.27 2.84
N GLY A 112 26.13 -7.11 1.80
CA GLY A 112 27.26 -7.52 0.97
C GLY A 112 27.75 -6.47 -0.03
N GLU A 113 26.88 -5.53 -0.45
CA GLU A 113 27.16 -4.63 -1.57
C GLU A 113 27.13 -3.14 -1.19
N ALA A 114 26.30 -2.72 -0.24
CA ALA A 114 26.03 -1.33 0.10
C ALA A 114 25.72 -1.17 1.62
N LEU A 115 26.52 -1.81 2.47
CA LEU A 115 26.32 -1.83 3.93
C LEU A 115 26.16 -0.42 4.50
N GLY A 116 25.05 -0.18 5.20
CA GLY A 116 24.74 1.10 5.84
C GLY A 116 24.33 2.23 4.88
N ARG A 117 24.40 2.03 3.55
CA ARG A 117 23.87 2.98 2.56
C ARG A 117 22.40 2.73 2.30
N ILE A 118 21.96 1.47 2.28
CA ILE A 118 20.54 1.12 2.15
C ILE A 118 20.12 0.42 3.43
N VAL A 119 19.03 0.86 4.04
CA VAL A 119 18.42 0.21 5.21
C VAL A 119 16.99 -0.20 4.91
N VAL A 120 16.51 -1.27 5.54
CA VAL A 120 15.22 -1.88 5.20
C VAL A 120 14.23 -1.71 6.35
N PHE A 121 13.05 -1.20 6.06
CA PHE A 121 11.90 -1.30 6.96
C PHE A 121 11.07 -2.52 6.56
N THR A 122 10.60 -3.26 7.57
CA THR A 122 9.63 -4.33 7.37
C THR A 122 8.22 -3.77 7.19
N ASN A 123 7.26 -4.67 6.93
CA ASN A 123 5.84 -4.38 6.78
C ASN A 123 5.04 -5.37 7.64
N ILE A 124 3.76 -5.10 7.88
CA ILE A 124 2.87 -6.02 8.59
C ILE A 124 1.74 -6.47 7.68
N SER A 125 1.40 -7.74 7.78
CA SER A 125 0.22 -8.32 7.12
C SER A 125 -1.02 -8.02 7.94
N PHE A 126 -2.01 -7.37 7.33
CA PHE A 126 -3.33 -7.17 7.91
C PHE A 126 -4.32 -8.27 7.53
N LYS A 127 -3.84 -9.35 6.89
CA LYS A 127 -4.67 -10.51 6.58
C LYS A 127 -5.23 -11.09 7.89
N GLU A 128 -6.52 -11.40 7.89
CA GLU A 128 -7.22 -11.99 9.05
C GLU A 128 -7.16 -11.13 10.34
N ILE A 129 -6.93 -9.80 10.22
CA ILE A 129 -7.05 -8.91 11.37
C ILE A 129 -8.46 -9.03 11.99
N GLY A 130 -8.50 -9.16 13.32
CA GLY A 130 -9.72 -9.47 14.08
C GLY A 130 -9.87 -10.93 14.48
N LYS A 131 -9.10 -11.84 13.87
CA LYS A 131 -9.00 -13.22 14.34
C LYS A 131 -8.22 -13.29 15.66
N ASP A 132 -8.64 -14.19 16.54
CA ASP A 132 -7.92 -14.47 17.79
C ASP A 132 -6.44 -14.81 17.52
N GLY A 133 -5.55 -14.14 18.24
CA GLY A 133 -4.10 -14.34 18.09
C GLY A 133 -3.43 -13.50 17.01
N TRP A 134 -4.16 -12.69 16.24
CA TRP A 134 -3.57 -11.88 15.16
C TRP A 134 -2.45 -10.95 15.66
N SER A 135 -2.70 -10.18 16.73
CA SER A 135 -1.71 -9.23 17.26
C SER A 135 -0.44 -9.93 17.75
N GLN A 136 -0.58 -11.10 18.38
CA GLN A 136 0.55 -11.91 18.85
C GLN A 136 1.39 -12.42 17.67
N GLN A 137 0.74 -12.84 16.58
CA GLN A 137 1.43 -13.28 15.37
C GLN A 137 2.14 -12.10 14.68
N ALA A 138 1.49 -10.93 14.58
CA ALA A 138 2.10 -9.73 14.01
C ALA A 138 3.33 -9.26 14.82
N VAL A 139 3.26 -9.30 16.15
CA VAL A 139 4.38 -8.99 17.04
C VAL A 139 5.53 -9.98 16.86
N LYS A 140 5.24 -11.28 16.86
CA LYS A 140 6.26 -12.31 16.62
C LYS A 140 6.94 -12.12 15.27
N GLN A 141 6.15 -11.82 14.24
CA GLN A 141 6.67 -11.57 12.90
C GLN A 141 7.59 -10.34 12.86
N LEU A 142 7.20 -9.26 13.53
CA LEU A 142 8.01 -8.05 13.63
C LEU A 142 9.36 -8.33 14.32
N GLU A 143 9.34 -9.11 15.42
CA GLU A 143 10.56 -9.51 16.13
C GLU A 143 11.51 -10.29 15.21
N GLU A 144 10.98 -11.28 14.47
CA GLU A 144 11.75 -12.07 13.51
C GLU A 144 12.33 -11.20 12.39
N ASP A 145 11.59 -10.22 11.89
CA ASP A 145 12.07 -9.31 10.84
C ASP A 145 13.19 -8.39 11.33
N VAL A 146 13.11 -7.91 12.57
CA VAL A 146 14.18 -7.10 13.18
C VAL A 146 15.43 -7.95 13.42
N VAL A 147 15.29 -9.20 13.85
CA VAL A 147 16.41 -10.15 13.93
C VAL A 147 17.05 -10.37 12.56
N ASN A 148 16.25 -10.37 11.49
CA ASN A 148 16.72 -10.47 10.11
C ASN A 148 17.26 -9.14 9.52
N GLY A 149 17.37 -8.09 10.34
CA GLY A 149 18.02 -6.83 10.00
C GLY A 149 17.09 -5.71 9.52
N ALA A 150 15.77 -5.86 9.67
CA ALA A 150 14.88 -4.72 9.53
C ALA A 150 15.14 -3.68 10.64
N VAL A 151 15.22 -2.40 10.26
CA VAL A 151 15.53 -1.30 11.19
C VAL A 151 14.34 -0.37 11.44
N GLY A 152 13.14 -0.76 11.03
CA GLY A 152 11.94 0.05 11.12
C GLY A 152 10.71 -0.68 10.59
N LEU A 153 9.54 -0.10 10.83
CA LEU A 153 8.26 -0.62 10.38
C LEU A 153 7.57 0.39 9.46
N LYS A 154 7.16 -0.04 8.27
CA LYS A 154 6.31 0.71 7.34
C LYS A 154 4.88 0.19 7.39
N ILE A 155 3.94 1.12 7.53
CA ILE A 155 2.51 0.92 7.32
C ILE A 155 2.09 1.55 6.00
N TYR A 156 1.44 0.77 5.15
CA TYR A 156 0.91 1.25 3.87
C TYR A 156 -0.42 1.98 4.02
N LYS A 157 -0.72 2.85 3.06
CA LYS A 157 -1.96 3.63 2.98
C LYS A 157 -3.25 2.80 2.91
N SER A 158 -3.14 1.50 2.65
CA SER A 158 -4.28 0.59 2.69
C SER A 158 -4.93 0.54 4.07
N LEU A 159 -4.15 0.68 5.15
CA LEU A 159 -4.70 0.80 6.50
C LEU A 159 -5.45 2.13 6.63
N GLY A 160 -6.71 2.08 7.09
CA GLY A 160 -7.58 3.25 7.17
C GLY A 160 -8.36 3.54 5.89
N MET A 161 -7.99 2.97 4.73
CA MET A 161 -8.67 3.21 3.44
C MET A 161 -9.38 1.97 2.89
N GLY A 162 -8.71 0.82 2.83
CA GLY A 162 -9.22 -0.37 2.12
C GLY A 162 -9.00 -1.71 2.81
N ILE A 163 -8.28 -1.75 3.93
CA ILE A 163 -8.19 -2.95 4.77
C ILE A 163 -9.48 -3.08 5.59
N ASN A 164 -10.13 -4.23 5.46
CA ASN A 164 -11.24 -4.65 6.30
C ASN A 164 -10.81 -5.79 7.21
N ASP A 165 -11.39 -5.87 8.41
CA ASP A 165 -11.23 -7.01 9.30
C ASP A 165 -12.10 -8.21 8.88
N ILE A 166 -12.01 -9.29 9.66
CA ILE A 166 -12.75 -10.53 9.40
C ILE A 166 -14.27 -10.35 9.41
N ASP A 167 -14.79 -9.29 10.03
CA ASP A 167 -16.21 -8.96 10.10
C ASP A 167 -16.63 -8.02 8.96
N GLY A 168 -15.70 -7.66 8.08
CA GLY A 168 -15.92 -6.74 6.95
C GLY A 168 -15.85 -5.27 7.33
N ASN A 169 -15.46 -4.92 8.56
CA ASN A 169 -15.36 -3.54 9.00
C ASN A 169 -14.02 -2.93 8.57
N ARG A 170 -14.04 -1.69 8.08
CA ARG A 170 -12.82 -0.96 7.75
C ARG A 170 -11.97 -0.76 9.00
N VAL A 171 -10.71 -1.17 8.94
CA VAL A 171 -9.76 -1.02 10.05
C VAL A 171 -9.21 0.40 10.07
N PRO A 172 -9.44 1.19 11.14
CA PRO A 172 -8.88 2.53 11.26
C PRO A 172 -7.37 2.47 11.58
N VAL A 173 -6.66 3.57 11.32
CA VAL A 173 -5.20 3.65 11.58
C VAL A 173 -4.87 3.53 13.08
N ASN A 174 -5.79 3.93 13.95
CA ASN A 174 -5.68 3.86 15.41
C ASN A 174 -6.42 2.64 16.01
N ASP A 175 -6.58 1.55 15.26
CA ASP A 175 -7.20 0.34 15.77
C ASP A 175 -6.40 -0.24 16.95
N VAL A 176 -7.08 -0.52 18.07
CA VAL A 176 -6.47 -1.01 19.32
C VAL A 176 -5.75 -2.33 19.17
N ARG A 177 -6.10 -3.13 18.15
CA ARG A 177 -5.41 -4.40 17.86
C ARG A 177 -3.96 -4.17 17.39
N LEU A 178 -3.63 -2.95 16.97
CA LEU A 178 -2.28 -2.53 16.57
C LEU A 178 -1.40 -2.08 17.75
N ASP A 179 -1.98 -1.80 18.92
CA ASP A 179 -1.23 -1.31 20.10
C ASP A 179 -0.06 -2.24 20.49
N PRO A 180 -0.20 -3.58 20.48
CA PRO A 180 0.92 -4.48 20.76
C PRO A 180 2.08 -4.34 19.77
N VAL A 181 1.79 -4.02 18.50
CA VAL A 181 2.81 -3.78 17.48
C VAL A 181 3.58 -2.49 17.79
N TRP A 182 2.88 -1.40 18.12
CA TRP A 182 3.51 -0.13 18.47
C TRP A 182 4.38 -0.25 19.72
N ALA A 183 3.85 -0.93 20.75
CA ALA A 183 4.59 -1.22 21.98
C ALA A 183 5.87 -2.01 21.66
N LYS A 184 5.76 -3.05 20.81
CA LYS A 184 6.92 -3.83 20.40
C LYS A 184 7.94 -3.02 19.62
N CYS A 185 7.53 -2.15 18.70
CA CYS A 185 8.46 -1.23 18.02
C CYS A 185 9.22 -0.35 19.02
N GLY A 186 8.54 0.15 20.06
CA GLY A 186 9.15 0.91 21.15
C GLY A 186 10.16 0.10 21.96
N GLU A 187 9.83 -1.15 22.31
CA GLU A 187 10.75 -2.07 23.01
C GLU A 187 11.98 -2.42 22.17
N LEU A 188 11.80 -2.65 20.86
CA LEU A 188 12.87 -2.97 19.92
C LEU A 188 13.70 -1.74 19.51
N GLY A 189 13.25 -0.53 19.87
CA GLY A 189 13.95 0.72 19.54
C GLY A 189 13.91 1.07 18.05
N ILE A 190 12.89 0.61 17.31
CA ILE A 190 12.75 0.86 15.88
C ILE A 190 11.65 1.90 15.58
N PRO A 191 11.86 2.81 14.61
CA PRO A 191 10.86 3.78 14.18
C PRO A 191 9.70 3.13 13.41
N VAL A 192 8.56 3.82 13.44
CA VAL A 192 7.37 3.50 12.64
C VAL A 192 7.12 4.62 11.64
N LEU A 193 6.98 4.28 10.36
CA LEU A 193 6.56 5.19 9.30
C LEU A 193 5.18 4.79 8.81
N ILE A 194 4.19 5.67 9.05
CA ILE A 194 2.81 5.47 8.60
C ILE A 194 2.56 6.32 7.37
N HIS A 195 2.24 5.67 6.25
CA HIS A 195 1.70 6.36 5.08
C HIS A 195 0.18 6.28 5.18
N ALA A 196 -0.48 7.43 5.37
CA ALA A 196 -1.93 7.53 5.41
C ALA A 196 -2.39 8.79 4.65
N ALA A 197 -3.59 8.73 4.09
CA ALA A 197 -4.22 9.72 3.20
C ALA A 197 -3.69 9.75 1.75
N ASP A 198 -4.46 10.44 0.91
CA ASP A 198 -4.16 10.76 -0.49
C ASP A 198 -4.42 12.28 -0.71
N PRO A 199 -3.84 12.91 -1.75
CA PRO A 199 -4.02 14.34 -2.04
C PRO A 199 -5.49 14.74 -2.12
N LYS A 200 -5.79 16.02 -1.85
CA LYS A 200 -7.16 16.55 -1.82
C LYS A 200 -8.00 16.15 -3.06
N SER A 201 -7.41 16.23 -4.25
CA SER A 201 -8.04 15.87 -5.53
C SER A 201 -8.65 14.46 -5.55
N PHE A 202 -8.08 13.49 -4.83
CA PHE A 202 -8.61 12.11 -4.76
C PHE A 202 -9.94 12.01 -4.02
N TRP A 203 -10.40 13.11 -3.42
CA TRP A 203 -11.65 13.22 -2.67
C TRP A 203 -12.62 14.20 -3.32
N ASP A 204 -12.24 14.81 -4.45
CA ASP A 204 -13.12 15.63 -5.27
C ASP A 204 -13.94 14.73 -6.20
N ASP A 205 -14.99 15.29 -6.82
CA ASP A 205 -15.83 14.54 -7.75
C ASP A 205 -14.97 13.99 -8.90
N HIS A 206 -15.26 12.77 -9.34
CA HIS A 206 -14.53 12.13 -10.42
C HIS A 206 -15.13 12.66 -11.75
N ASP A 207 -14.55 13.72 -12.31
CA ASP A 207 -15.08 14.46 -13.46
C ASP A 207 -13.95 14.84 -14.43
N GLU A 208 -14.29 15.44 -15.58
CA GLU A 208 -13.29 15.74 -16.61
C GLU A 208 -12.12 16.64 -16.15
N LYS A 209 -12.23 17.26 -14.97
CA LYS A 209 -11.21 18.10 -14.34
C LYS A 209 -10.46 17.43 -13.18
N ASN A 210 -10.82 16.20 -12.78
CA ASN A 210 -10.24 15.49 -11.64
C ASN A 210 -10.13 13.96 -11.82
#